data_AF-A0AAV5N622-F1
#
_entry.id   AF-A0AAV5N622-F1
#
_cell.length_a   1.000
_cell.length_b   1.000
_cell.length_c   1.000
_cell.angle_alpha   90.00
_cell.angle_beta   90.00
_cell.angle_gamma   90.00
#
_symmetry.space_group_name_H-M   'P 1'
#
loop_
_entity.id
_entity.type
_entity.pdbx_description
1 polymer ?
#
loop_
_entity_poly.entity_id
_entity_poly.type
_entity_poly.pdbx_seq_one_letter_code
_entity_poly.pdbx_strand_id
1 'polypeptide(L)'
;MGIYLTPRLTPQKEAVWMNSTIHFRIDEETKRLAMKAAERQQTSLTDLLRRRAEELAEEERKLQSNAHEVWLENQVQEAFARYDAGQGQFIDDEEMTRKMAELRALAERGER
;
A
#
# COMPACT_ATOMS: atom_id res chain seq x y z
N MET A 1 -33.74 53.36 -9.87
CA MET A 1 -33.79 51.89 -10.05
C MET A 1 -33.21 51.54 -11.41
N GLY A 2 -32.15 50.78 -11.62
CA GLY A 2 -31.13 50.19 -10.75
C GLY A 2 -29.91 49.91 -11.66
N ILE A 3 -28.71 50.25 -11.19
CA ILE A 3 -27.46 50.11 -11.95
C ILE A 3 -26.98 48.67 -11.73
N TYR A 4 -27.07 47.81 -12.73
CA TYR A 4 -26.46 46.48 -12.65
C TYR A 4 -24.95 46.62 -12.91
N LEU A 5 -24.18 46.69 -11.83
CA LEU A 5 -22.76 46.39 -11.84
C LEU A 5 -22.59 44.90 -12.15
N THR A 6 -22.08 44.58 -13.33
CA THR A 6 -21.57 43.24 -13.65
C THR A 6 -20.33 42.96 -12.80
N PRO A 7 -20.31 41.93 -11.94
CA PRO A 7 -19.07 41.50 -11.32
C PRO A 7 -18.20 40.79 -12.37
N ARG A 8 -16.98 41.31 -12.58
CA ARG A 8 -15.90 40.59 -13.26
C ARG A 8 -15.71 39.24 -12.56
N LEU A 9 -16.06 38.14 -13.22
CA LEU A 9 -15.56 36.81 -12.86
C LEU A 9 -14.08 36.76 -13.23
N THR A 10 -13.21 36.83 -12.23
CA THR A 10 -11.85 36.29 -12.31
C THR A 10 -11.93 34.78 -12.07
N PRO A 11 -11.57 33.91 -13.04
CA PRO A 11 -11.48 32.48 -12.78
C PRO A 11 -10.10 32.19 -12.19
N GLN A 12 -9.98 32.20 -10.87
CA GLN A 12 -8.75 31.72 -10.22
C GLN A 12 -9.06 30.97 -8.93
N LYS A 13 -9.95 29.97 -8.97
CA LYS A 13 -10.24 29.12 -7.80
C LYS A 13 -10.51 27.64 -8.10
N GLU A 14 -10.11 27.13 -9.26
CA GLU A 14 -10.40 25.73 -9.62
C GLU A 14 -9.17 24.80 -9.61
N ALA A 15 -7.98 25.29 -9.26
CA ALA A 15 -6.75 24.47 -9.26
C ALA A 15 -6.23 24.03 -7.88
N VAL A 16 -6.99 24.20 -6.78
CA VAL A 16 -6.49 23.96 -5.39
C VAL A 16 -6.96 22.62 -4.80
N TRP A 17 -7.72 21.82 -5.52
CA TRP A 17 -8.42 20.65 -4.95
C TRP A 17 -7.61 19.33 -4.95
N MET A 18 -6.28 19.35 -4.87
CA MET A 18 -5.50 18.13 -4.59
C MET A 18 -4.32 18.35 -3.62
N ASN A 19 -4.37 19.41 -2.80
CA ASN A 19 -3.28 19.78 -1.90
C ASN A 19 -3.77 19.78 -0.45
N SER A 20 -3.66 18.65 0.24
CA SER A 20 -3.94 18.56 1.68
C SER A 20 -2.75 19.05 2.49
N THR A 21 -2.97 19.98 3.42
CA THR A 21 -1.92 20.51 4.31
C THR A 21 -2.02 19.88 5.70
N ILE A 22 -0.89 19.43 6.25
CA ILE A 22 -0.81 18.81 7.57
C ILE A 22 -0.01 19.74 8.51
N HIS A 23 -0.59 20.09 9.66
CA HIS A 23 0.09 20.87 10.69
C HIS A 23 0.56 19.95 11.84
N PHE A 24 1.86 19.98 12.14
CA PHE A 24 2.43 19.23 13.24
C PHE A 24 2.72 20.15 14.44
N ARG A 25 2.41 19.68 15.64
CA ARG A 25 2.85 20.29 16.89
C ARG A 25 3.97 19.43 17.46
N ILE A 26 5.16 20.00 17.56
CA ILE A 26 6.38 19.34 18.07
C ILE A 26 7.14 20.29 18.99
N ASP A 27 7.94 19.75 19.89
CA ASP A 27 8.81 20.54 20.75
C ASP A 27 9.93 21.22 19.95
N GLU A 28 10.39 22.38 20.45
CA GLU A 28 11.38 23.20 19.75
C GLU A 28 12.73 22.46 19.59
N GLU A 29 13.12 21.66 20.59
CA GLU A 29 14.33 20.83 20.49
C GLU A 29 14.22 19.78 19.37
N THR A 30 13.08 19.08 19.31
CA THR A 30 12.79 18.10 18.26
C THR A 30 12.81 18.75 16.88
N LYS A 31 12.19 19.93 16.73
CA LYS A 31 12.22 20.70 15.49
C LYS A 31 13.65 21.04 15.06
N ARG A 32 14.47 21.53 15.98
CA ARG A 32 15.87 21.87 15.70
C ARG A 32 16.68 20.67 15.26
N LEU A 33 16.52 19.53 15.94
CA LEU A 33 17.21 18.29 15.58
C LEU A 33 16.73 17.75 14.22
N ALA A 34 15.43 17.81 13.94
CA ALA A 34 14.86 17.38 12.66
C ALA A 34 15.35 18.25 11.49
N MET A 35 15.44 19.57 11.67
CA MET A 35 16.03 20.47 10.67
C MET A 35 17.50 20.15 10.42
N LYS A 36 18.30 19.93 11.48
CA LYS A 36 19.71 19.53 11.36
C LYS A 36 19.87 18.19 10.64
N ALA A 37 18.96 17.24 10.87
CA ALA A 37 18.95 15.97 10.17
C ALA A 37 18.63 16.14 8.67
N ALA A 38 17.68 17.01 8.33
CA ALA A 38 17.35 17.35 6.95
C ALA A 38 18.53 18.02 6.23
N GLU A 39 19.21 18.97 6.89
CA GLU A 39 20.43 19.62 6.37
C GLU A 39 21.54 18.60 6.05
N ARG A 40 21.75 17.61 6.93
CA ARG A 40 22.74 16.53 6.70
C ARG A 40 22.39 15.69 5.47
N GLN A 41 21.11 15.56 5.14
CA GLN A 41 20.62 14.83 3.98
C GLN A 41 20.43 15.74 2.75
N GLN A 42 20.87 17.00 2.82
CA GLN A 42 20.75 18.00 1.75
C GLN A 42 19.32 18.19 1.24
N THR A 43 18.33 18.03 2.12
CA THR A 43 16.90 18.11 1.78
C THR A 43 16.17 19.02 2.78
N SER A 44 14.95 19.45 2.43
CA SER A 44 14.10 20.19 3.37
C SER A 44 13.36 19.23 4.32
N LEU A 45 13.04 19.71 5.53
CA LEU A 45 12.25 18.95 6.50
C LEU A 45 10.85 18.62 5.94
N THR A 46 10.25 19.54 5.18
CA THR A 46 8.95 19.35 4.54
C THR A 46 9.00 18.22 3.50
N ASP A 47 10.07 18.14 2.71
CA ASP A 47 10.22 17.08 1.71
C ASP A 47 10.41 15.71 2.36
N LEU A 48 11.17 15.63 3.46
CA LEU A 48 11.31 14.39 4.24
C LEU A 48 9.97 13.94 4.83
N LEU A 49 9.21 14.86 5.41
CA LEU A 49 7.90 14.55 5.98
C LEU A 49 6.90 14.15 4.91
N ARG A 50 6.94 14.80 3.73
CA ARG A 50 6.11 14.41 2.59
C ARG A 50 6.41 12.99 2.15
N ARG A 51 7.69 12.69 1.91
CA ARG A 51 8.12 11.34 1.51
C ARG A 51 7.71 10.30 2.56
N ARG A 52 7.92 10.60 3.85
CA ARG A 52 7.54 9.66 4.91
C ARG A 52 6.03 9.44 4.97
N ALA A 53 5.22 10.47 4.71
CA ALA A 53 3.77 10.34 4.63
C ALA A 53 3.34 9.51 3.42
N GLU A 54 4.01 9.65 2.27
CA GLU A 54 3.77 8.84 1.07
C GLU A 54 4.09 7.36 1.32
N GLU A 55 5.23 7.07 1.95
CA GLU A 55 5.65 5.72 2.34
C GLU A 55 4.62 5.08 3.29
N LEU A 56 4.18 5.81 4.33
CA LEU A 56 3.13 5.34 5.24
C LEU A 56 1.80 5.08 4.52
N ALA A 57 1.42 5.94 3.58
CA ALA A 57 0.20 5.74 2.80
C ALA A 57 0.31 4.53 1.85
N GLU A 58 1.49 4.22 1.35
CA GLU A 58 1.72 3.02 0.54
C GLU A 58 1.71 1.75 1.38
N GLU A 59 2.32 1.77 2.57
CA GLU A 59 2.23 0.68 3.56
C GLU A 59 0.77 0.39 3.91
N GLU A 60 -0.01 1.43 4.24
CA GLU A 60 -1.43 1.28 4.56
C GLU A 60 -2.24 0.80 3.35
N ARG A 61 -1.95 1.31 2.14
CA ARG A 61 -2.56 0.78 0.91
C ARG A 61 -2.22 -0.68 0.67
N LYS A 62 -1.03 -1.16 1.04
CA LYS A 62 -0.68 -2.59 0.92
C LYS A 62 -1.40 -3.45 1.95
N LEU A 63 -1.65 -2.92 3.14
CA LEU A 63 -2.45 -3.60 4.17
C LEU A 63 -3.94 -3.63 3.80
N GLN A 64 -4.48 -2.52 3.33
CA GLN A 64 -5.88 -2.37 2.93
C GLN A 64 -6.17 -2.98 1.55
N SER A 65 -5.16 -3.01 0.67
CA SER A 65 -5.21 -3.85 -0.51
C SER A 65 -5.16 -5.25 0.02
N ASN A 66 -6.35 -5.82 0.16
CA ASN A 66 -6.67 -7.22 0.29
C ASN A 66 -6.03 -8.07 -0.82
N ALA A 67 -4.92 -7.67 -1.48
CA ALA A 67 -4.20 -8.43 -2.47
C ALA A 67 -3.86 -9.84 -1.98
N HIS A 68 -3.61 -10.02 -0.68
CA HIS A 68 -3.49 -11.35 -0.09
C HIS A 68 -4.82 -12.11 -0.03
N GLU A 69 -5.90 -11.46 0.42
CA GLU A 69 -7.23 -12.08 0.49
C GLU A 69 -7.81 -12.37 -0.90
N VAL A 70 -7.65 -11.45 -1.86
CA VAL A 70 -8.01 -11.58 -3.27
C VAL A 70 -7.18 -12.67 -3.94
N TRP A 71 -5.87 -12.75 -3.64
CA TRP A 71 -5.05 -13.86 -4.13
C TRP A 71 -5.53 -15.20 -3.57
N LEU A 72 -5.84 -15.26 -2.27
CA LEU A 72 -6.34 -16.47 -1.63
C LEU A 72 -7.72 -16.86 -2.17
N GLU A 73 -8.62 -15.91 -2.35
CA GLU A 73 -9.95 -16.10 -2.92
C GLU A 73 -9.86 -16.63 -4.35
N ASN A 74 -8.95 -16.09 -5.16
CA ASN A 74 -8.68 -16.60 -6.51
C ASN A 74 -8.14 -18.04 -6.48
N GLN A 75 -7.21 -18.37 -5.58
CA GLN A 75 -6.68 -19.73 -5.45
C GLN A 75 -7.74 -20.74 -4.99
N VAL A 76 -8.61 -20.32 -4.06
CA VAL A 76 -9.75 -21.12 -3.61
C VAL A 76 -10.73 -21.33 -4.76
N GLN A 77 -11.06 -20.28 -5.50
CA GLN A 77 -11.96 -20.36 -6.66
C GLN A 77 -11.39 -21.26 -7.77
N GLU A 78 -10.08 -21.19 -8.03
CA GLU A 78 -9.40 -22.08 -8.98
C GLU A 78 -9.44 -23.55 -8.53
N ALA A 79 -9.25 -23.82 -7.24
CA ALA A 79 -9.36 -25.16 -6.69
C ALA A 79 -10.78 -25.74 -6.86
N PHE A 80 -11.82 -24.93 -6.62
CA PHE A 80 -13.20 -25.33 -6.86
C PHE A 80 -13.50 -25.52 -8.35
N ALA A 81 -13.00 -24.66 -9.23
CA ALA A 81 -13.15 -24.83 -10.67
C ALA A 81 -12.53 -26.14 -11.18
N ARG A 82 -11.37 -26.53 -10.64
CA ARG A 82 -10.71 -27.81 -10.97
C ARG A 82 -11.49 -29.02 -10.45
N TYR A 83 -12.14 -28.89 -9.29
CA TYR A 83 -13.04 -29.90 -8.76
C TYR A 83 -14.29 -30.07 -9.65
N ASP A 84 -14.95 -28.96 -10.00
CA ASP A 84 -16.15 -28.95 -10.84
C ASP A 84 -15.86 -29.47 -12.26
N ALA A 85 -14.66 -29.22 -12.78
CA ALA A 85 -14.19 -29.76 -14.06
C ALA A 85 -13.77 -31.25 -14.02
N GLY A 86 -13.84 -31.91 -12.86
CA GLY A 86 -13.44 -33.30 -12.68
C GLY A 86 -11.94 -33.56 -12.76
N GLN A 87 -11.12 -32.51 -12.61
CA GLN A 87 -9.65 -32.56 -12.69
C GLN A 87 -8.98 -32.67 -11.31
N GLY A 88 -9.78 -32.85 -10.24
CA GLY A 88 -9.29 -33.08 -8.89
C GLY A 88 -8.77 -34.50 -8.72
N GLN A 89 -7.49 -34.65 -8.36
CA GLN A 89 -6.95 -35.91 -7.86
C GLN A 89 -6.97 -35.89 -6.33
N PHE A 90 -7.59 -36.91 -5.75
CA PHE A 90 -7.58 -37.16 -4.31
C PHE A 90 -6.52 -38.21 -4.01
N ILE A 91 -5.70 -37.92 -3.02
CA ILE A 91 -4.70 -38.85 -2.49
C ILE A 91 -5.07 -39.19 -1.05
N ASP A 92 -4.66 -40.37 -0.58
CA ASP A 92 -4.87 -40.75 0.82
C ASP A 92 -3.92 -39.98 1.76
N ASP A 93 -4.21 -40.06 3.06
CA ASP A 93 -3.48 -39.33 4.10
C ASP A 93 -2.01 -39.74 4.22
N GLU A 94 -1.71 -41.03 3.99
CA GLU A 94 -0.36 -41.58 4.09
C GLU A 94 0.50 -41.16 2.88
N GLU A 95 -0.11 -41.16 1.69
CA GLU A 95 0.48 -40.66 0.45
C GLU A 95 0.70 -39.14 0.50
N MET A 96 -0.25 -38.38 1.05
CA MET A 96 -0.14 -36.94 1.28
C MET A 96 1.01 -36.61 2.22
N THR A 97 1.09 -37.32 3.35
CA THR A 97 2.17 -37.14 4.34
C THR A 97 3.54 -37.38 3.72
N ARG A 98 3.69 -38.45 2.92
CA ARG A 98 4.93 -38.76 2.21
C ARG A 98 5.31 -37.66 1.20
N LYS A 99 4.38 -37.24 0.34
CA LYS A 99 4.61 -36.18 -0.65
C LYS A 99 5.00 -34.84 -0.01
N MET A 100 4.33 -34.46 1.08
CA MET A 100 4.64 -33.23 1.80
C MET A 100 6.01 -33.28 2.47
N ALA A 101 6.43 -34.44 2.99
CA ALA A 101 7.76 -34.62 3.55
C ALA A 101 8.86 -34.51 2.47
N GLU A 102 8.64 -35.11 1.30
CA GLU A 102 9.54 -35.00 0.14
C GLU A 102 9.66 -33.55 -0.35
N LEU A 103 8.54 -32.84 -0.51
CA LEU A 103 8.52 -31.44 -0.93
C LEU A 103 9.22 -30.52 0.08
N ARG A 104 9.02 -30.72 1.39
CA ARG A 104 9.76 -29.98 2.42
C ARG A 104 11.26 -30.20 2.30
N ALA A 105 11.69 -31.45 2.13
CA ALA A 105 13.10 -31.79 2.00
C ALA A 105 13.74 -31.24 0.69
N LEU A 106 12.97 -31.05 -0.38
CA LEU A 106 13.42 -30.39 -1.61
C LEU A 106 13.54 -28.87 -1.42
N ALA A 107 12.55 -28.24 -0.78
CA ALA A 107 12.57 -26.81 -0.48
C ALA A 107 13.73 -26.42 0.44
N GLU A 108 14.04 -27.25 1.44
CA GLU A 108 15.20 -27.06 2.34
C GLU A 108 16.55 -27.20 1.62
N ARG A 109 16.59 -27.97 0.52
CA ARG A 109 17.77 -28.10 -0.34
C ARG A 109 17.88 -27.01 -1.40
N GLY A 110 16.87 -26.14 -1.53
CA GLY A 110 16.86 -25.03 -2.50
C GLY A 110 16.63 -25.47 -3.95
N GLU A 111 16.24 -26.72 -4.18
CA GLU A 111 15.88 -27.25 -5.49
C GLU A 111 14.36 -27.11 -5.67
N ARG A 112 13.94 -26.40 -6.72
CA ARG A 112 12.54 -26.14 -7.07
C ARG A 112 12.04 -27.13 -8.10
#